data_AF-A0A952ECL3-F1
#
_entry.id   AF-A0A952ECL3-F1
#
_cell.length_a   1.000
_cell.length_b   1.000
_cell.length_c   1.000
_cell.angle_alpha   90.00
_cell.angle_beta   90.00
_cell.angle_gamma   90.00
#
_symmetry.space_group_name_H-M   'P 1'
#
loop_
_entity.id
_entity.type
_entity.pdbx_description
1 polymer ?
#
loop_
_entity_poly.entity_id
_entity_poly.type
_entity_poly.pdbx_seq_one_letter_code
_entity_poly.pdbx_strand_id
1 'polypeptide(L)' 'MRLTRCQFDVIATLTDTEGMTCAELSAATLVTKGTLTGVLDRLAAKGLIQRSTLRGDRRCITVRLTDKGNAL' A
#
# COMPACT_ATOMS: atom_id res chain seq x y z
N MET A 1 -16.51 -6.40 3.00
CA MET A 1 -15.87 -5.14 2.51
C MET A 1 -15.64 -5.26 1.01
N ARG A 2 -16.02 -4.29 0.18
CA ARG A 2 -15.79 -4.38 -1.28
C ARG A 2 -14.48 -3.69 -1.67
N LEU A 3 -13.58 -4.44 -2.32
CA LEU A 3 -12.32 -3.96 -2.89
C LEU A 3 -12.45 -3.85 -4.41
N THR A 4 -11.81 -2.84 -5.00
CA THR A 4 -11.57 -2.83 -6.45
C THR A 4 -10.39 -3.74 -6.78
N ARG A 5 -10.23 -4.15 -8.04
CA ARG A 5 -9.09 -4.97 -8.47
C ARG A 5 -7.75 -4.35 -8.04
N CYS A 6 -7.53 -3.07 -8.33
CA CYS A 6 -6.29 -2.40 -7.92
C CYS A 6 -6.10 -2.31 -6.39
N GLN A 7 -7.19 -2.21 -5.61
CA GLN A 7 -7.08 -2.24 -4.14
C GLN A 7 -6.70 -3.62 -3.63
N PHE A 8 -7.26 -4.67 -4.24
CA PHE A 8 -6.90 -6.06 -3.95
C PHE A 8 -5.45 -6.34 -4.32
N ASP A 9 -5.01 -5.93 -5.53
CA ASP A 9 -3.64 -6.16 -5.99
C ASP A 9 -2.62 -5.53 -5.03
N VAL A 10 -2.88 -4.32 -4.51
CA VAL A 10 -2.02 -3.68 -3.50
C VAL A 10 -1.98 -4.46 -2.19
N ILE A 11 -3.12 -4.95 -1.70
CA ILE A 11 -3.16 -5.76 -0.47
C ILE A 11 -2.37 -7.05 -0.68
N ALA A 12 -2.66 -7.80 -1.75
CA ALA A 12 -2.00 -9.05 -2.08
C ALA A 12 -0.48 -8.87 -2.28
N THR A 13 -0.04 -7.74 -2.82
CA THR A 13 1.38 -7.41 -2.99
C THR A 13 2.07 -7.13 -1.66
N LEU A 14 1.35 -6.58 -0.68
CA LEU A 14 1.90 -6.25 0.64
C LEU A 14 1.83 -7.40 1.64
N THR A 15 1.01 -8.43 1.38
CA THR A 15 0.93 -9.65 2.19
C THR A 15 2.31 -10.30 2.30
N ASP A 16 2.66 -10.76 3.51
CA ASP A 16 3.97 -11.35 3.85
C ASP A 16 5.18 -10.45 3.57
N THR A 17 4.99 -9.12 3.55
CA THR A 17 6.08 -8.14 3.44
C THR A 17 6.19 -7.27 4.69
N GLU A 18 7.40 -6.78 4.95
CA GLU A 18 7.64 -5.66 5.88
C GLU A 18 7.21 -4.30 5.30
N GLY A 19 6.44 -4.30 4.21
CA GLY A 19 6.04 -3.13 3.45
C GLY A 19 7.00 -2.74 2.33
N MET A 20 6.49 -1.84 1.50
CA MET A 20 7.13 -1.41 0.26
C MET A 20 7.01 0.10 0.11
N THR A 21 8.02 0.72 -0.49
CA THR A 21 7.93 2.09 -0.98
C THR A 21 6.88 2.21 -2.08
N CYS A 22 6.35 3.41 -2.31
CA CYS A 22 5.43 3.64 -3.43
C CYS A 22 6.04 3.28 -4.81
N ALA A 23 7.37 3.37 -4.95
CA ALA A 23 8.06 2.99 -6.18
C ALA A 23 8.06 1.47 -6.39
N GLU A 24 8.39 0.70 -5.34
CA GLU A 24 8.35 -0.77 -5.37
C GLU A 24 6.92 -1.28 -5.60
N LEU A 25 5.94 -0.71 -4.90
CA LEU A 25 4.53 -1.04 -5.09
C LEU A 25 4.05 -0.76 -6.52
N SER A 26 4.42 0.37 -7.12
CA SER A 26 4.04 0.70 -8.49
C SER A 26 4.65 -0.28 -9.48
N ALA A 27 5.89 -0.71 -9.26
CA ALA A 27 6.56 -1.72 -10.08
C ALA A 27 5.92 -3.11 -9.93
N ALA A 28 5.58 -3.52 -8.70
CA ALA A 28 5.03 -4.84 -8.41
C ALA A 28 3.56 -5.02 -8.85
N THR A 29 2.75 -3.95 -8.75
CA THR A 29 1.31 -4.00 -9.07
C THR A 29 0.99 -3.65 -10.53
N LEU A 30 1.97 -3.17 -11.31
CA LEU A 30 1.77 -2.58 -12.64
C LEU A 30 0.75 -1.41 -12.66
N VAL A 31 0.46 -0.83 -11.49
CA VAL A 31 -0.44 0.32 -11.34
C VAL A 31 0.35 1.60 -11.55
N THR A 32 -0.17 2.51 -12.38
CA THR A 32 0.45 3.82 -12.64
C THR A 32 0.53 4.65 -11.35
N LYS A 33 1.58 5.47 -11.20
CA LYS A 33 1.80 6.30 -10.00
C LYS A 33 0.57 7.16 -9.61
N GLY A 34 -0.11 7.76 -10.59
CA GLY A 34 -1.31 8.58 -10.34
C GLY A 34 -2.48 7.78 -9.79
N THR A 35 -2.67 6.54 -10.27
CA THR A 35 -3.71 5.64 -9.78
C THR A 35 -3.36 5.10 -8.39
N LEU A 36 -2.08 4.78 -8.18
CA LEU A 36 -1.59 4.19 -6.94
C LEU A 36 -1.84 5.11 -5.74
N THR A 37 -1.56 6.42 -5.83
CA THR A 37 -1.82 7.37 -4.74
C THR A 37 -3.27 7.31 -4.26
N GLY A 38 -4.23 7.40 -5.18
CA GLY A 38 -5.65 7.33 -4.83
C GLY A 38 -6.07 5.94 -4.31
N VAL A 39 -5.47 4.86 -4.81
CA VAL A 39 -5.70 3.50 -4.26
C VAL A 39 -5.24 3.43 -2.80
N LEU A 40 -4.01 3.87 -2.54
CA LEU A 40 -3.45 3.90 -1.21
C LEU A 40 -4.27 4.82 -0.29
N ASP A 41 -4.78 5.96 -0.75
CA ASP A 41 -5.54 6.88 0.11
C ASP A 41 -6.83 6.21 0.59
N ARG A 42 -7.52 5.51 -0.31
CA ARG A 42 -8.74 4.77 0.02
C ARG A 42 -8.47 3.57 0.93
N LEU A 43 -7.35 2.87 0.75
CA LEU A 43 -6.96 1.77 1.64
C LEU A 43 -6.59 2.27 3.04
N ALA A 44 -5.88 3.40 3.13
CA ALA A 44 -5.54 4.03 4.41
C ALA A 44 -6.80 4.53 5.13
N ALA A 45 -7.74 5.16 4.40
CA ALA A 45 -9.04 5.58 4.96
C ALA A 45 -9.88 4.40 5.46
N LYS A 46 -9.72 3.20 4.89
CA LYS A 46 -10.35 1.96 5.38
C LYS A 46 -9.61 1.34 6.59
N GLY A 47 -8.45 1.88 6.96
CA GLY A 47 -7.60 1.38 8.04
C GLY A 47 -6.87 0.08 7.69
N LEU A 48 -6.68 -0.22 6.40
CA LEU A 48 -6.08 -1.49 5.93
C LEU A 48 -4.58 -1.39 5.70
N ILE A 49 -4.10 -0.18 5.44
CA ILE A 49 -2.68 0.11 5.29
C ILE A 49 -2.29 1.29 6.18
N GLN A 50 -1.00 1.38 6.46
CA GLN A 50 -0.37 2.53 7.08
C GLN A 50 0.80 3.02 6.23
N ARG A 51 1.07 4.32 6.29
CA ARG A 51 2.21 4.96 5.64
C ARG A 51 3.17 5.48 6.70
N SER A 52 4.45 5.23 6.52
CA SER A 52 5.51 5.72 7.40
C SER A 52 6.64 6.32 6.57
N THR A 53 7.31 7.33 7.12
CA THR A 53 8.56 7.84 6.54
C THR A 53 9.70 6.93 6.96
N LEU A 54 10.56 6.57 6.02
CA LEU A 54 11.71 5.73 6.33
C LEU A 54 12.69 6.50 7.22
N ARG A 55 13.15 5.85 8.29
CA ARG A 55 14.04 6.46 9.29
C ARG A 55 15.45 6.62 8.70
N GLY A 56 15.68 7.69 7.94
CA GLY A 56 16.96 7.98 7.25
C GLY A 56 16.77 8.77 5.96
N ASP A 57 15.65 8.58 5.28
CA ASP A 57 15.23 9.41 4.14
C ASP A 57 13.75 9.78 4.28
N ARG A 58 13.49 11.00 4.75
CA ARG A 58 12.13 11.54 4.94
C ARG A 58 11.35 11.64 3.62
N ARG A 59 12.02 11.50 2.47
CA ARG A 59 11.39 11.52 1.14
C ARG A 59 10.86 10.15 0.73
N CYS A 60 11.30 9.08 1.39
CA CYS A 60 10.81 7.73 1.14
C CYS A 60 9.63 7.41 2.06
N ILE A 61 8.44 7.31 1.44
CA ILE A 61 7.23 6.83 2.09
C ILE A 61 7.13 5.32 1.86
N THR A 62 7.07 4.57 2.95
CA THR A 62 6.85 3.12 2.96
C THR A 62 5.40 2.84 3.35
N VAL A 63 4.79 1.89 2.66
CA VAL A 63 3.43 1.42 2.87
C VAL A 63 3.47 0.01 3.43
N ARG A 64 2.68 -0.27 4.47
CA ARG A 64 2.56 -1.57 5.14
C ARG A 64 1.09 -1.91 5.37
N LEU A 65 0.76 -3.19 5.44
CA LEU A 65 -0.54 -3.62 5.98
C LEU A 65 -0.63 -3.26 7.47
N THR A 66 -1.85 -2.93 7.91
CA THR A 66 -2.19 -2.94 9.33
C THR A 66 -2.61 -4.35 9.74
N ASP A 67 -2.79 -4.60 11.04
CA ASP A 67 -3.35 -5.88 11.51
C ASP A 67 -4.71 -6.19 10.85
N LYS A 68 -5.53 -5.14 10.64
CA LYS A 68 -6.81 -5.26 9.92
C LYS A 68 -6.60 -5.61 8.43
N GLY A 69 -5.56 -5.08 7.81
CA GLY A 69 -5.19 -5.41 6.43
C GLY A 69 -4.68 -6.85 6.28
N ASN A 70 -3.92 -7.34 7.25
CA ASN A 70 -3.42 -8.72 7.29
C ASN A 70 -4.52 -9.76 7.55
N ALA A 71 -5.62 -9.36 8.17
CA ALA A 71 -6.74 -10.26 8.50
C ALA A 71 -7.79 -10.40 7.38
N LEU A 72 -7.55 -9.82 6.19
CA LEU A 72 -8.44 -9.91 5.01
C LEU A 72 -8.11 -11.10 4.12
#